data_AF-A0A0R3SU52-F1
#
_entry.id   AF-A0A0R3SU52-F1
#
_cell.length_a   1.000
_cell.length_b   1.000
_cell.length_c   1.000
_cell.angle_alpha   90.00
_cell.angle_beta   90.00
_cell.angle_gamma   90.00
#
_symmetry.space_group_name_H-M   'P 1'
#
loop_
_entity.id
_entity.type
_entity.pdbx_description
1 polymer ?
#
loop_
_entity_poly.entity_id
_entity_poly.type
_entity_poly.pdbx_seq_one_letter_code
_entity_poly.pdbx_strand_id
1 'polypeptide(L)'
;MPYFKSKENLFIFSLSLTHWGSIYGYTEIKESKPTILDSIKEHDLCAIEALKTLNFKAFDLQICLAKTPLPEFYLWGIFLKLAQTLFEEEEHRCRKLPDAEFSKAYQEIGQLQVHGLAWSLPDLTKDRSSISFASLSLRRFFKKCWEDPLKPNSEKDKSCP
;
A
#
# COMPACT_ATOMS: atom_id res chain seq x y z
N MET A 1 -18.47 -7.73 6.44
CA MET A 1 -18.11 -6.44 7.09
C MET A 1 -18.85 -5.26 6.45
N PRO A 2 -19.98 -4.83 7.02
CA PRO A 2 -20.82 -3.79 6.42
C PRO A 2 -20.09 -2.44 6.24
N TYR A 3 -19.34 -2.03 7.26
CA TYR A 3 -18.64 -0.74 7.24
C TYR A 3 -17.58 -0.66 6.14
N PHE A 4 -16.77 -1.70 5.96
CA PHE A 4 -15.67 -1.69 4.98
C PHE A 4 -16.18 -1.74 3.53
N LYS A 5 -17.39 -2.27 3.32
CA LYS A 5 -18.00 -2.37 1.99
C LYS A 5 -18.62 -1.06 1.52
N SER A 6 -19.15 -0.24 2.43
CA SER A 6 -19.76 1.03 2.07
C SER A 6 -18.73 1.99 1.47
N LYS A 7 -19.05 2.51 0.29
CA LYS A 7 -18.28 3.58 -0.40
C LYS A 7 -18.37 4.94 0.29
N GLU A 8 -19.32 5.10 1.21
CA GLU A 8 -19.53 6.34 1.97
C GLU A 8 -18.60 6.41 3.19
N ASN A 9 -17.99 5.28 3.57
CA ASN A 9 -17.12 5.22 4.73
C ASN A 9 -15.67 5.49 4.33
N LEU A 10 -15.06 6.47 5.00
CA LEU A 10 -13.62 6.71 4.96
C LEU A 10 -12.96 6.00 6.15
N PHE A 11 -11.97 5.16 5.87
CA PHE A 11 -11.14 4.55 6.88
C PHE A 11 -9.85 5.33 7.03
N ILE A 12 -9.67 5.92 8.20
CA ILE A 12 -8.46 6.66 8.57
C ILE A 12 -7.66 5.78 9.53
N PHE A 13 -6.42 5.49 9.14
CA PHE A 13 -5.46 4.81 9.99
C PHE A 13 -4.38 5.82 10.34
N SER A 14 -4.32 6.21 11.61
CA SER A 14 -3.24 7.04 12.14
C SER A 14 -2.26 6.12 12.83
N LEU A 15 -1.14 5.84 12.15
CA LEU A 15 -0.17 4.86 12.60
C LEU A 15 1.24 5.44 12.46
N SER A 16 2.06 5.08 13.42
CA SER A 16 3.49 5.28 13.44
C SER A 16 4.22 4.25 12.58
N LEU A 17 5.40 4.64 12.11
CA LEU A 17 6.33 3.76 11.41
C LEU A 17 7.47 3.37 12.37
N THR A 18 8.69 3.82 12.11
CA THR A 18 9.86 3.47 12.92
C THR A 18 9.84 4.20 14.27
N HIS A 19 10.06 3.42 15.34
CA HIS A 19 10.41 3.94 16.67
C HIS A 19 11.88 3.65 16.92
N TRP A 20 12.72 4.68 16.86
CA TRP A 20 14.18 4.59 16.96
C TRP A 20 14.66 5.19 18.28
N GLY A 21 15.60 4.54 18.93
CA GLY A 21 16.20 4.97 20.19
C GLY A 21 16.30 3.85 21.21
N SER A 22 17.17 4.03 22.20
CA SER A 22 17.41 3.05 23.27
C SER A 22 16.15 2.73 24.07
N ILE A 23 15.27 3.72 24.26
CA ILE A 23 13.99 3.54 24.98
C ILE A 23 13.03 2.57 24.28
N TYR A 24 13.20 2.36 22.96
CA TYR A 24 12.41 1.43 22.16
C TYR A 24 13.15 0.11 21.89
N GLY A 25 14.38 -0.04 22.40
CA GLY A 25 15.21 -1.21 22.15
C GLY A 25 15.68 -1.33 20.69
N TYR A 26 15.65 -0.24 19.92
CA TYR A 26 16.05 -0.23 18.50
C TYR A 26 17.00 0.93 18.22
N THR A 27 18.28 0.61 18.05
CA THR A 27 19.34 1.60 17.79
C THR A 27 20.19 1.23 16.59
N GLU A 28 19.75 0.27 15.78
CA GLU A 28 20.47 -0.12 14.58
C GLU A 28 20.49 1.04 13.57
N ILE A 29 21.64 1.20 12.92
CA ILE A 29 21.89 2.23 11.90
C ILE A 29 22.46 1.49 10.70
N LYS A 30 22.04 1.87 9.48
CA LYS A 30 22.72 1.41 8.29
C LYS A 30 24.00 2.22 8.12
N GLU A 31 25.15 1.58 8.33
CA GLU A 31 26.47 2.23 8.20
C GLU A 31 26.70 2.89 6.84
N SER A 32 25.98 2.45 5.81
CA SER A 32 26.00 3.05 4.47
C SER A 32 25.29 4.42 4.37
N LYS A 33 24.62 4.90 5.42
CA LYS A 33 23.86 6.15 5.41
C LYS A 33 24.58 7.28 6.16
N PRO A 34 24.47 8.55 5.70
CA PRO A 34 25.17 9.67 6.31
C PRO A 34 24.70 10.00 7.72
N THR A 35 23.41 9.80 8.01
CA THR A 35 22.81 10.10 9.30
C THR A 35 21.89 9.00 9.79
N ILE A 36 21.57 9.03 11.10
CA ILE A 36 20.56 8.16 11.72
C ILE A 36 19.20 8.41 11.06
N LEU A 37 18.85 9.67 10.85
CA LEU A 37 17.60 10.06 10.21
C LEU A 37 17.48 9.51 8.78
N ASP A 38 18.57 9.47 8.01
CA ASP A 38 18.54 8.88 6.66
C ASP A 38 18.31 7.38 6.68
N SER A 39 18.82 6.69 7.70
CA SER A 39 18.52 5.26 7.91
C SER A 39 17.03 5.08 8.20
N ILE A 40 16.48 5.85 9.16
CA ILE A 40 15.06 5.80 9.52
C ILE A 40 14.16 6.07 8.30
N LYS A 41 14.46 7.12 7.55
CA LYS A 41 13.72 7.49 6.33
C LYS A 41 13.70 6.34 5.32
N GLU A 42 14.82 5.67 5.10
CA GLU A 42 14.87 4.54 4.18
C GLU A 42 14.00 3.37 4.67
N HIS A 43 14.06 3.03 5.96
CA HIS A 43 13.21 1.99 6.55
C HIS A 43 11.72 2.32 6.38
N ASP A 44 11.33 3.56 6.68
CA ASP A 44 9.96 4.03 6.55
C ASP A 44 9.47 3.99 5.11
N LEU A 45 10.28 4.46 4.15
CA LEU A 45 9.95 4.41 2.73
C LEU A 45 9.80 2.97 2.24
N CYS A 46 10.67 2.05 2.68
CA CYS A 46 10.51 0.63 2.39
C CYS A 46 9.17 0.10 2.92
N ALA A 47 8.83 0.38 4.18
CA ALA A 47 7.55 -0.05 4.76
C ALA A 47 6.36 0.53 4.00
N ILE A 48 6.42 1.80 3.57
CA ILE A 48 5.36 2.45 2.78
C ILE A 48 5.20 1.80 1.41
N GLU A 49 6.29 1.53 0.70
CA GLU A 49 6.21 0.83 -0.60
C GLU A 49 5.62 -0.58 -0.44
N ALA A 50 5.97 -1.26 0.65
CA ALA A 50 5.37 -2.53 1.01
C ALA A 50 3.85 -2.40 1.26
N LEU A 51 3.41 -1.38 2.00
CA LEU A 51 1.99 -1.09 2.26
C LEU A 51 1.22 -0.78 0.98
N LYS A 52 1.83 -0.09 0.01
CA LYS A 52 1.21 0.25 -1.27
C LYS A 52 0.84 -0.98 -2.11
N THR A 53 1.46 -2.13 -1.86
CA THR A 53 1.06 -3.40 -2.50
C THR A 53 -0.34 -3.86 -2.10
N LEU A 54 -0.88 -3.31 -0.99
CA LEU A 54 -2.14 -3.75 -0.38
C LEU A 54 -2.15 -5.28 -0.14
N ASN A 55 -0.97 -5.86 0.09
CA ASN A 55 -0.77 -7.28 0.27
C ASN A 55 -0.06 -7.58 1.58
N PHE A 56 -0.75 -8.26 2.50
CA PHE A 56 -0.19 -8.59 3.80
C PHE A 56 1.10 -9.41 3.72
N LYS A 57 1.19 -10.40 2.82
CA LYS A 57 2.38 -11.26 2.72
C LYS A 57 3.60 -10.49 2.22
N ALA A 58 3.40 -9.61 1.24
CA ALA A 58 4.48 -8.76 0.73
C ALA A 58 4.96 -7.79 1.83
N PHE A 59 4.03 -7.21 2.57
CA PHE A 59 4.32 -6.35 3.71
C PHE A 59 5.09 -7.07 4.82
N ASP A 60 4.57 -8.20 5.29
CA ASP A 60 5.17 -9.06 6.32
C ASP A 60 6.61 -9.45 5.95
N LEU A 61 6.81 -9.98 4.74
CA LEU A 61 8.13 -10.33 4.24
C LEU A 61 9.10 -9.14 4.26
N GLN A 62 8.65 -7.97 3.83
CA GLN A 62 9.51 -6.78 3.77
C GLN A 62 9.91 -6.29 5.16
N ILE A 63 8.98 -6.29 6.13
CA ILE A 63 9.29 -5.94 7.52
C ILE A 63 10.26 -6.97 8.14
N CYS A 64 10.05 -8.27 7.91
CA CYS A 64 10.96 -9.31 8.38
C CYS A 64 12.38 -9.15 7.81
N LEU A 65 12.50 -8.90 6.49
CA LEU A 65 13.80 -8.71 5.83
C LEU A 65 14.51 -7.43 6.31
N ALA A 66 13.76 -6.35 6.54
CA ALA A 66 14.31 -5.10 7.01
C ALA A 66 14.70 -5.12 8.50
N LYS A 67 14.31 -6.17 9.25
CA LYS A 67 14.48 -6.32 10.71
C LYS A 67 14.06 -5.07 11.49
N THR A 68 13.12 -4.30 10.93
CA THR A 68 12.70 -3.02 11.52
C THR A 68 11.56 -3.29 12.48
N PRO A 69 11.68 -2.91 13.76
CA PRO A 69 10.57 -3.00 14.68
C PRO A 69 9.52 -1.98 14.28
N LEU A 70 8.33 -2.49 13.93
CA LEU A 70 7.16 -1.69 13.62
C LEU A 70 6.14 -1.93 14.74
N PRO A 71 6.03 -1.03 15.74
CA PRO A 71 5.25 -1.29 16.95
C PRO A 71 3.77 -1.59 16.69
N GLU A 72 3.23 -1.03 15.61
CA GLU A 72 1.84 -1.19 15.20
C GLU A 72 1.66 -2.19 14.04
N PHE A 73 2.60 -3.14 13.88
CA PHE A 73 2.56 -4.15 12.83
C PHE A 73 1.21 -4.89 12.74
N TYR A 74 0.61 -5.22 13.88
CA TYR A 74 -0.68 -5.91 13.92
C TYR A 74 -1.82 -5.04 13.35
N LEU A 75 -1.82 -3.72 13.57
CA LEU A 75 -2.82 -2.81 13.00
C LEU A 75 -2.67 -2.71 11.48
N TRP A 76 -1.44 -2.61 10.99
CA TRP A 76 -1.15 -2.68 9.56
C TRP A 76 -1.59 -4.03 8.97
N GLY A 77 -1.34 -5.12 9.68
CA GLY A 77 -1.77 -6.45 9.27
C GLY A 77 -3.28 -6.59 9.15
N ILE A 78 -4.03 -6.08 10.14
CA ILE A 78 -5.50 -6.02 10.09
C ILE A 78 -5.93 -5.20 8.88
N PHE A 79 -5.45 -3.96 8.73
CA PHE A 79 -5.79 -3.10 7.59
C PHE A 79 -5.60 -3.82 6.24
N LEU A 80 -4.42 -4.41 6.01
CA LEU A 80 -4.10 -5.08 4.76
C LEU A 80 -5.01 -6.29 4.54
N LYS A 81 -5.30 -7.08 5.58
CA LYS A 81 -6.21 -8.22 5.46
C LYS A 81 -7.64 -7.80 5.11
N LEU A 82 -8.11 -6.70 5.68
CA LEU A 82 -9.42 -6.15 5.35
C LEU A 82 -9.50 -5.68 3.89
N ALA A 83 -8.48 -4.96 3.42
CA ALA A 83 -8.38 -4.53 2.04
C ALA A 83 -8.33 -5.72 1.07
N GLN A 84 -7.48 -6.72 1.34
CA GLN A 84 -7.37 -7.94 0.54
C GLN A 84 -8.70 -8.68 0.43
N THR A 85 -9.37 -8.92 1.56
CA THR A 85 -10.65 -9.65 1.58
C THR A 85 -11.70 -8.95 0.71
N LEU A 86 -11.77 -7.61 0.75
CA LEU A 86 -12.70 -6.84 -0.06
C LEU A 86 -12.44 -7.02 -1.56
N PHE A 87 -11.18 -6.93 -2.01
CA PHE A 87 -10.84 -7.09 -3.42
C PHE A 87 -11.03 -8.53 -3.92
N GLU A 88 -10.68 -9.52 -3.10
CA GLU A 88 -10.86 -10.95 -3.44
C GLU A 88 -12.34 -11.32 -3.60
N GLU A 89 -13.23 -10.79 -2.74
CA GLU A 89 -14.67 -11.01 -2.86
C GLU A 89 -15.24 -10.43 -4.17
N GLU A 90 -14.80 -9.24 -4.56
CA GLU A 90 -15.22 -8.59 -5.81
C GLU A 90 -14.67 -9.29 -7.05
N GLU A 91 -13.41 -9.68 -7.03
CA GLU A 91 -12.82 -10.49 -8.10
C GLU A 91 -13.59 -11.80 -8.30
N HIS A 92 -13.90 -12.51 -7.21
CA HIS A 92 -14.69 -13.74 -7.25
C HIS A 92 -16.09 -13.53 -7.81
N ARG A 93 -16.74 -12.40 -7.46
CA ARG A 93 -18.05 -12.03 -8.01
C ARG A 93 -17.98 -11.82 -9.53
N CYS A 94 -16.98 -11.09 -10.01
CA CYS A 94 -16.78 -10.89 -11.45
C CYS A 94 -16.54 -12.21 -12.18
N ARG A 95 -15.70 -13.10 -11.63
CA ARG A 95 -15.37 -14.40 -12.26
C ARG A 95 -16.55 -15.35 -12.42
N LYS A 96 -17.64 -15.17 -11.67
CA LYS A 96 -18.86 -15.96 -11.79
C LYS A 96 -19.82 -15.47 -12.89
N LEU A 97 -19.53 -14.33 -13.50
CA LEU A 97 -20.37 -13.77 -14.55
C LEU A 97 -20.15 -14.51 -15.87
N PRO A 98 -21.18 -14.61 -16.73
CA PRO A 98 -21.01 -15.07 -18.11
C PRO A 98 -20.03 -14.19 -18.90
N ASP A 99 -19.32 -14.74 -19.89
CA ASP A 99 -18.26 -14.04 -20.64
C ASP A 99 -18.66 -12.66 -21.19
N ALA A 100 -19.88 -12.55 -21.73
CA ALA A 100 -20.41 -11.31 -22.28
C ALA A 100 -20.60 -10.21 -21.20
N GLU A 101 -21.00 -10.62 -20.00
CA GLU A 101 -21.17 -9.72 -18.85
C GLU A 101 -19.82 -9.44 -18.18
N PHE A 102 -18.98 -10.45 -18.03
CA PHE A 102 -17.63 -10.34 -17.50
C PHE A 102 -16.77 -9.35 -18.30
N SER A 103 -16.85 -9.39 -19.63
CA SER A 103 -16.14 -8.46 -20.53
C SER A 103 -16.57 -7.01 -20.34
N LYS A 104 -17.79 -6.76 -19.81
CA LYS A 104 -18.33 -5.43 -19.53
C LYS A 104 -18.25 -5.05 -18.04
N ALA A 105 -17.93 -6.01 -17.18
CA ALA A 105 -17.87 -5.82 -15.75
C ALA A 105 -16.62 -5.04 -15.34
N TYR A 106 -16.66 -4.54 -14.11
CA TYR A 106 -15.55 -3.86 -13.47
C TYR A 106 -15.19 -4.58 -12.18
N GLN A 107 -13.88 -4.72 -11.94
CA GLN A 107 -13.34 -5.12 -10.66
C GLN A 107 -13.10 -3.88 -9.82
N GLU A 108 -13.40 -4.00 -8.53
CA GLU A 108 -12.98 -3.02 -7.55
C GLU A 108 -11.49 -3.19 -7.23
N ILE A 109 -10.78 -2.08 -7.22
CA ILE A 109 -9.36 -2.03 -6.88
C ILE A 109 -9.07 -0.88 -5.92
N GLY A 110 -7.94 -0.98 -5.23
CA GLY A 110 -7.48 0.00 -4.26
C GLY A 110 -6.13 0.59 -4.61
N GLN A 111 -5.93 1.83 -4.19
CA GLN A 111 -4.63 2.48 -4.15
C GLN A 111 -4.43 3.11 -2.78
N LEU A 112 -3.28 2.84 -2.16
CA LEU A 112 -2.87 3.57 -0.98
C LEU A 112 -2.28 4.93 -1.38
N GLN A 113 -2.87 6.01 -0.89
CA GLN A 113 -2.38 7.37 -1.08
C GLN A 113 -1.64 7.85 0.17
N VAL A 114 -0.43 8.36 -0.02
CA VAL A 114 0.39 8.95 1.04
C VAL A 114 0.18 10.46 1.01
N HIS A 115 -0.36 11.03 2.08
CA HIS A 115 -0.62 12.47 2.19
C HIS A 115 0.55 13.22 2.81
N GLY A 116 1.31 12.57 3.68
CA GLY A 116 2.47 13.18 4.32
C GLY A 116 3.24 12.18 5.18
N LEU A 117 4.53 12.48 5.34
CA LEU A 117 5.45 11.77 6.21
C LEU A 117 6.11 12.78 7.14
N ALA A 118 6.15 12.45 8.42
CA ALA A 118 6.80 13.25 9.43
C ALA A 118 7.85 12.42 10.14
N TRP A 119 9.04 12.99 10.27
CA TRP A 119 10.13 12.45 11.06
C TRP A 119 10.52 13.45 12.14
N SER A 120 11.13 12.95 13.20
CA SER A 120 11.78 13.78 14.21
C SER A 120 12.84 14.70 13.58
N LEU A 121 13.32 15.66 14.39
CA LEU A 121 14.20 16.74 13.97
C LEU A 121 15.43 16.28 13.15
N PRO A 122 15.92 17.11 12.20
CA PRO A 122 17.06 16.80 11.33
C PRO A 122 18.37 16.46 12.05
N ASP A 123 18.54 16.91 13.30
CA ASP A 123 19.72 16.77 14.15
C ASP A 123 19.65 15.54 15.07
N LEU A 124 18.97 14.46 14.65
CA LEU A 124 18.84 13.25 15.45
C LEU A 124 20.22 12.60 15.73
N THR A 125 20.64 12.66 16.98
CA THR A 125 21.85 12.00 17.50
C THR A 125 21.53 10.69 18.21
N LYS A 126 22.57 9.92 18.57
CA LYS A 126 22.41 8.63 19.24
C LYS A 126 21.75 8.70 20.62
N ASP A 127 21.82 9.87 21.27
CA ASP A 127 21.29 10.10 22.62
C ASP A 127 19.80 10.46 22.63
N ARG A 128 19.22 10.70 21.45
CA ARG A 128 17.81 11.08 21.29
C ARG A 128 17.01 9.92 20.73
N SER A 129 15.71 9.92 21.00
CA SER A 129 14.78 8.95 20.41
C SER A 129 13.88 9.64 19.39
N SER A 130 13.36 8.88 18.43
CA SER A 130 12.58 9.36 17.30
C SER A 130 11.40 8.45 17.03
N ILE A 131 10.26 9.04 16.70
CA ILE A 131 9.11 8.32 16.13
C ILE A 131 8.80 8.98 14.79
N SER A 132 8.59 8.17 13.76
CA SER A 132 8.08 8.64 12.48
C SER A 132 6.61 8.30 12.29
N PHE A 133 5.92 9.13 11.52
CA PHE A 133 4.48 9.04 11.27
C PHE A 133 4.17 9.15 9.78
N ALA A 134 3.14 8.41 9.34
CA ALA A 134 2.60 8.51 8.00
C ALA A 134 1.10 8.79 8.03
N SER A 135 0.66 9.76 7.24
CA SER A 135 -0.75 9.99 6.96
C SER A 135 -1.12 9.33 5.65
N LEU A 136 -1.98 8.31 5.70
CA LEU A 136 -2.34 7.46 4.57
C LEU A 136 -3.86 7.36 4.42
N SER A 137 -4.34 7.18 3.19
CA SER A 137 -5.73 6.80 2.93
C SER A 137 -5.82 5.73 1.85
N LEU A 138 -6.79 4.82 1.98
CA LEU A 138 -7.14 3.88 0.92
C LEU A 138 -8.17 4.51 -0.02
N ARG A 139 -7.77 4.78 -1.26
CA ARG A 139 -8.69 5.18 -2.34
C ARG A 139 -9.16 3.94 -3.09
N ARG A 140 -10.47 3.74 -3.18
CA ARG A 140 -11.10 2.68 -3.98
C ARG A 140 -11.59 3.23 -5.30
N PHE A 141 -11.50 2.43 -6.36
CA PHE A 141 -12.02 2.77 -7.68
C PHE A 141 -12.26 1.49 -8.48
N PHE A 142 -12.92 1.63 -9.62
CA PHE A 142 -13.27 0.51 -10.49
C PHE A 142 -12.39 0.51 -11.74
N LYS A 143 -11.92 -0.66 -12.15
CA LYS A 143 -11.23 -0.87 -13.42
C LYS A 143 -11.94 -1.97 -14.20
N LYS A 144 -12.05 -1.78 -15.51
CA LYS A 144 -12.68 -2.78 -16.39
C LYS A 144 -11.92 -4.10 -16.24
N CYS A 145 -12.66 -5.20 -16.07
CA CYS A 145 -12.06 -6.51 -15.81
C CYS A 145 -11.06 -6.89 -16.91
N TRP A 146 -11.40 -6.58 -18.16
CA TRP A 146 -10.65 -6.92 -19.35
C TRP A 146 -10.60 -5.73 -20.30
N GLU A 147 -9.50 -5.58 -21.03
CA GLU A 147 -9.45 -4.63 -22.14
C GLU A 147 -10.33 -5.14 -23.28
N ASP A 148 -11.03 -4.23 -23.95
CA ASP A 148 -11.74 -4.63 -25.17
C ASP A 148 -10.70 -5.14 -26.17
N PRO A 149 -11.01 -6.20 -26.93
CA PRO A 149 -10.17 -6.57 -28.05
C PRO A 149 -9.94 -5.33 -28.91
N LEU A 150 -8.68 -5.06 -29.25
CA LEU A 150 -8.30 -3.96 -30.12
C LEU A 150 -9.23 -3.98 -31.32
N LYS A 151 -10.02 -2.92 -31.51
CA LYS A 151 -10.86 -2.80 -32.71
C LYS A 151 -9.92 -2.98 -33.91
N PRO A 152 -10.22 -3.87 -34.87
CA PRO A 152 -9.43 -3.92 -36.09
C PRO A 152 -9.40 -2.52 -36.67
N ASN A 153 -8.21 -1.99 -36.93
CA ASN A 153 -8.01 -0.69 -37.55
C ASN A 153 -8.80 -0.66 -38.87
N SER A 154 -9.99 -0.06 -38.86
CA SER A 154 -10.85 0.10 -40.03
C SER A 154 -10.39 1.28 -40.89
N GLU A 155 -9.09 1.37 -41.16
CA GLU A 155 -8.48 2.44 -41.97
C GLU A 155 -7.43 1.94 -42.99
N LYS A 156 -7.40 0.64 -43.34
CA LYS A 156 -6.58 0.15 -44.47
C LYS A 156 -7.30 -0.72 -45.51
N ASP A 157 -8.63 -0.69 -45.53
CA ASP A 157 -9.43 -1.20 -46.68
C ASP A 157 -9.93 -0.06 -47.57
N LYS A 158 -9.07 0.91 -47.88
CA LYS A 158 -9.30 1.83 -49.00
C LYS A 158 -8.08 1.89 -49.90
N SER A 159 -8.33 1.41 -51.12
CA SER A 159 -7.61 1.60 -52.38
C SER A 159 -6.22 0.99 -52.53
N CYS A 160 -6.17 -0.21 -53.13
CA CYS A 160 -5.24 -0.46 -54.23
C CYS A 160 -5.84 0.15 -55.52
N PRO A 161 -5.14 1.09 -56.17
CA PRO A 161 -4.93 1.09 -57.62
C PRO A 161 -3.69 0.27 -58.00
#